data_AF-A0A839U5R4-F1
#
_entry.id   AF-A0A839U5R4-F1
#
_cell.length_a   1.000
_cell.length_b   1.000
_cell.length_c   1.000
_cell.angle_alpha   90.00
_cell.angle_beta   90.00
_cell.angle_gamma   90.00
#
_symmetry.space_group_name_H-M   'P 1'
#
loop_
_entity.id
_entity.type
_entity.pdbx_description
1 polymer ?
#
loop_
_entity_poly.entity_id
_entity_poly.type
_entity_poly.pdbx_seq_one_letter_code
_entity_poly.pdbx_strand_id
1 'polypeptide(L)'
;MSGKVIQNDEQYEKALQALPEMARELLDPLLLPEVREKKQRIYDRTSELIMQYRRGGLVLEYPYLKKAYEEIGYQWQEREPEAAQSVDTEPPGNNDTNDTPEKPEPLKEQPEADTTPASKIMAWLDE
;
A
#
# COMPACT_ATOMS: atom_id res chain seq x y z
N MET A 1 -18.91 -11.25 14.05
CA MET A 1 -18.11 -10.03 14.33
C MET A 1 -17.86 -9.34 13.01
N SER A 2 -18.36 -8.12 12.83
CA SER A 2 -18.09 -7.36 11.60
C SER A 2 -16.64 -6.87 11.67
N GLY A 3 -15.72 -7.64 11.08
CA GLY A 3 -14.32 -7.26 11.00
C GLY A 3 -14.20 -6.02 10.12
N LYS A 4 -13.46 -5.01 10.58
CA LYS A 4 -13.19 -3.79 9.81
C LYS A 4 -12.69 -4.18 8.41
N VAL A 5 -13.44 -3.79 7.37
CA VAL A 5 -13.08 -3.96 5.95
C VAL A 5 -12.39 -2.69 5.47
N ILE A 6 -11.56 -2.78 4.43
CA ILE A 6 -10.97 -1.61 3.77
C ILE A 6 -12.09 -0.80 3.09
N GLN A 7 -12.19 0.48 3.40
CA GLN A 7 -13.30 1.32 2.95
C GLN A 7 -12.92 2.24 1.79
N ASN A 8 -11.65 2.65 1.72
CA ASN A 8 -11.17 3.64 0.76
C ASN A 8 -9.75 3.32 0.29
N ASP A 9 -9.32 4.02 -0.76
CA ASP A 9 -8.02 3.77 -1.38
C ASP A 9 -6.85 4.13 -0.43
N GLU A 10 -7.01 5.11 0.46
CA GLU A 10 -5.99 5.43 1.46
C GLU A 10 -5.73 4.26 2.44
N GLN A 11 -6.78 3.58 2.90
CA GLN A 11 -6.64 2.40 3.75
C GLN A 11 -6.04 1.23 2.98
N TYR A 12 -6.38 1.10 1.71
CA TYR A 12 -5.81 0.09 0.82
C TYR A 12 -4.30 0.29 0.63
N GLU A 13 -3.87 1.51 0.34
CA GLU A 13 -2.44 1.84 0.18
C GLU A 13 -1.65 1.62 1.46
N LYS A 14 -2.17 2.06 2.61
CA LYS A 14 -1.55 1.80 3.92
C LYS A 14 -1.42 0.30 4.19
N ALA A 15 -2.46 -0.47 3.90
CA ALA A 15 -2.44 -1.92 4.08
C ALA A 15 -1.39 -2.59 3.16
N LEU A 16 -1.27 -2.13 1.91
CA LEU A 16 -0.24 -2.60 0.98
C LEU A 16 1.17 -2.27 1.45
N GLN A 17 1.38 -1.10 2.03
CA GLN A 17 2.69 -0.69 2.58
C GLN A 17 3.06 -1.46 3.85
N ALA A 18 2.08 -1.77 4.71
CA ALA A 18 2.32 -2.49 5.97
C ALA A 18 2.62 -3.99 5.76
N LEU A 19 2.09 -4.60 4.69
CA LEU A 19 2.22 -6.03 4.41
C LEU A 19 3.68 -6.53 4.26
N PRO A 20 4.58 -5.88 3.50
CA PRO A 20 5.98 -6.29 3.42
C PRO A 20 6.74 -6.09 4.74
N GLU A 21 6.38 -5.10 5.55
CA GLU A 21 6.97 -4.90 6.88
C GLU A 21 6.59 -6.05 7.81
N MET A 22 5.30 -6.40 7.89
CA MET A 22 4.83 -7.56 8.66
C MET A 22 5.47 -8.88 8.19
N ALA A 23 5.64 -9.06 6.87
CA ALA A 23 6.32 -10.23 6.33
C ALA A 23 7.78 -10.31 6.78
N ARG A 24 8.50 -9.18 6.81
CA ARG A 24 9.88 -9.12 7.30
C ARG A 24 9.98 -9.52 8.76
N GLU A 25 9.09 -8.99 9.60
CA GLU A 25 9.05 -9.34 11.03
C GLU A 25 8.73 -10.82 11.26
N LEU A 26 7.83 -11.41 10.45
CA LEU A 26 7.49 -12.83 10.53
C LEU A 26 8.65 -13.75 10.14
N LEU A 27 9.59 -13.29 9.31
CA LEU A 27 10.77 -14.06 8.92
C LEU A 27 11.86 -14.10 10.01
N ASP A 28 11.75 -13.29 11.07
CA ASP A 28 12.73 -13.29 12.17
C ASP A 28 12.76 -14.68 12.87
N PRO A 29 13.90 -15.38 12.89
CA PRO A 29 14.03 -16.68 13.54
C PRO A 29 13.94 -16.59 15.08
N LEU A 30 14.17 -15.43 15.68
CA LEU A 30 14.11 -15.22 17.13
C LEU A 30 12.71 -14.83 17.62
N LEU A 31 11.74 -14.66 16.72
CA LEU A 31 10.38 -14.32 17.08
C LEU A 31 9.72 -15.46 17.86
N LEU A 32 9.24 -15.13 19.06
CA LEU A 32 8.53 -16.07 19.94
C LEU A 32 7.31 -16.69 19.23
N PRO A 33 7.02 -17.99 19.43
CA PRO A 33 5.93 -18.68 18.72
C PRO A 33 4.56 -18.02 18.87
N GLU A 34 4.21 -17.56 20.07
CA GLU A 34 2.92 -16.91 20.34
C GLU A 34 2.78 -15.57 19.60
N VAL A 35 3.88 -14.78 19.58
CA VAL A 35 3.93 -13.50 18.87
C VAL A 35 3.87 -13.73 17.37
N ARG A 36 4.58 -14.75 16.86
CA ARG A 36 4.54 -15.18 15.47
C ARG A 36 3.12 -15.56 15.06
N GLU A 37 2.42 -16.36 15.85
CA GLU A 37 1.06 -16.77 15.53
C GLU A 37 0.10 -15.57 15.47
N LYS A 38 0.19 -14.64 16.44
CA LYS A 38 -0.61 -13.42 16.43
C LYS A 38 -0.31 -12.56 15.20
N LYS A 39 0.96 -12.34 14.88
CA LYS A 39 1.37 -11.57 13.68
C LYS A 39 0.93 -12.25 12.40
N GLN A 40 1.02 -13.57 12.32
CA GLN A 40 0.58 -14.34 11.15
C GLN A 40 -0.92 -14.18 10.93
N ARG A 41 -1.74 -14.28 11.98
CA ARG A 41 -3.19 -14.06 11.88
C ARG A 41 -3.53 -12.66 11.38
N ILE A 42 -2.80 -11.64 11.82
CA ILE A 42 -2.99 -10.25 11.36
C ILE A 42 -2.56 -10.11 9.90
N TYR A 43 -1.43 -10.71 9.52
CA TYR A 43 -0.92 -10.72 8.16
C TYR A 43 -1.92 -11.38 7.21
N ASP A 44 -2.37 -12.59 7.52
CA ASP A 44 -3.32 -13.35 6.72
C ASP A 44 -4.62 -12.56 6.56
N ARG A 45 -5.14 -11.99 7.66
CA ARG A 45 -6.35 -11.18 7.63
C ARG A 45 -6.19 -9.92 6.77
N THR A 46 -5.07 -9.23 6.90
CA THR A 46 -4.80 -8.01 6.12
C THR A 46 -4.69 -8.35 4.63
N SER A 47 -4.02 -9.44 4.29
CA SER A 47 -3.91 -9.91 2.91
C SER A 47 -5.27 -10.24 2.30
N GLU A 48 -6.16 -10.88 3.05
CA GLU A 48 -7.51 -11.22 2.61
C GLU A 48 -8.34 -9.96 2.34
N LEU A 49 -8.26 -8.96 3.22
CA LEU A 49 -8.96 -7.68 3.05
C LEU A 49 -8.49 -6.91 1.81
N ILE A 50 -7.18 -6.86 1.58
CA ILE A 50 -6.59 -6.26 0.37
C ILE A 50 -7.10 -6.97 -0.88
N MET A 51 -7.09 -8.30 -0.89
CA MET A 51 -7.60 -9.08 -2.02
C MET A 51 -9.09 -8.84 -2.25
N GLN A 52 -9.89 -8.80 -1.19
CA GLN A 52 -11.32 -8.53 -1.28
C GLN A 52 -11.60 -7.14 -1.89
N TYR A 53 -10.87 -6.12 -1.42
CA TYR A 53 -10.97 -4.75 -1.93
C TYR A 53 -10.58 -4.67 -3.41
N ARG A 54 -9.44 -5.29 -3.78
CA ARG A 54 -8.96 -5.33 -5.17
C ARG A 54 -9.94 -6.04 -6.10
N ARG A 55 -10.52 -7.17 -5.66
CA ARG A 55 -11.55 -7.88 -6.44
C ARG A 55 -12.79 -7.01 -6.66
N GLY A 56 -13.16 -6.18 -5.68
CA GLY A 56 -14.23 -5.20 -5.81
C GLY A 56 -13.99 -4.19 -6.94
N GLY A 57 -12.78 -3.63 -7.01
CA GLY A 57 -12.37 -2.75 -8.12
C GLY A 57 -12.39 -3.45 -9.49
N LEU A 58 -11.89 -4.69 -9.55
CA LEU A 58 -11.90 -5.48 -10.79
C LEU A 58 -13.32 -5.81 -11.26
N VAL A 59 -14.23 -6.07 -10.34
CA VAL A 59 -15.65 -6.31 -10.66
C VAL A 59 -16.33 -5.06 -11.20
N LEU A 60 -15.92 -3.88 -10.74
CA LEU A 60 -16.42 -2.61 -11.22
C LEU A 60 -15.93 -2.33 -12.66
N GLU A 61 -14.66 -2.60 -12.93
CA GLU A 61 -14.07 -2.47 -14.27
C GLU A 61 -14.58 -3.55 -15.24
N TYR A 62 -14.77 -4.77 -14.73
CA TYR A 62 -15.11 -5.96 -15.51
C TYR A 62 -16.26 -6.75 -14.83
N PRO A 63 -17.53 -6.43 -15.14
CA PRO A 63 -18.68 -7.01 -14.44
C PRO A 63 -18.85 -8.52 -14.64
N TYR A 64 -18.23 -9.11 -15.67
CA TYR A 64 -18.27 -10.55 -15.90
C TYR A 64 -17.45 -11.35 -14.87
N LEU A 65 -16.49 -10.71 -14.17
CA LEU A 65 -15.71 -11.39 -13.14
C LEU A 65 -16.54 -11.77 -11.90
N LYS A 66 -17.72 -11.17 -11.70
CA LYS A 66 -18.64 -11.53 -10.60
C LYS A 66 -18.93 -13.02 -10.59
N LYS A 67 -19.34 -13.56 -11.75
CA LYS A 67 -19.69 -14.99 -11.90
C LYS A 67 -18.49 -15.90 -11.64
N ALA A 68 -17.32 -15.52 -12.16
CA ALA A 68 -16.09 -16.29 -11.94
C ALA A 68 -15.69 -16.32 -10.44
N TYR A 69 -15.84 -15.20 -9.72
CA TYR A 69 -15.58 -15.18 -8.28
C TYR A 69 -16.61 -15.97 -7.47
N GLU A 70 -17.88 -15.97 -7.87
CA GLU A 70 -18.93 -16.81 -7.27
C GLU A 70 -18.61 -18.30 -7.41
N GLU A 71 -18.21 -18.74 -8.61
CA GLU A 71 -17.89 -20.14 -8.89
C GLU A 71 -16.69 -20.65 -8.07
N ILE A 72 -15.69 -19.80 -7.85
CA ILE A 72 -14.48 -20.13 -7.08
C ILE A 72 -14.70 -19.94 -5.56
N GLY A 73 -15.80 -19.28 -5.16
CA GLY A 73 -16.11 -18.97 -3.76
C GLY A 73 -15.31 -17.79 -3.19
N TYR A 74 -14.74 -16.94 -4.06
CA TYR A 74 -14.02 -15.75 -3.63
C TYR A 74 -14.97 -14.63 -3.21
N GLN A 75 -14.63 -13.96 -2.12
CA GLN A 75 -15.36 -12.80 -1.61
C GLN A 75 -14.86 -11.51 -2.26
N TRP A 76 -15.76 -10.66 -2.75
CA TRP A 76 -15.44 -9.31 -3.21
C TRP A 76 -16.31 -8.29 -2.47
N GLN A 77 -15.90 -7.03 -2.54
CA GLN A 77 -16.67 -5.90 -2.00
C GLN A 77 -17.29 -5.13 -3.15
N GLU A 78 -18.58 -4.82 -3.07
CA GLU A 78 -19.19 -3.90 -4.04
C GLU A 78 -18.67 -2.48 -3.75
N ARG A 79 -18.05 -1.86 -4.76
CA ARG A 79 -17.64 -0.46 -4.74
C ARG A 79 -18.53 0.34 -5.68
N GLU A 80 -18.76 1.59 -5.33
CA GLU A 80 -19.30 2.57 -6.27
C GLU A 80 -18.15 3.13 -7.12
N PRO A 81 -18.42 3.55 -8.37
CA PRO A 81 -17.40 4.16 -9.20
C PRO A 81 -17.04 5.51 -8.59
N GLU A 82 -15.94 5.56 -7.84
CA GLU A 82 -15.24 6.82 -7.64
C GLU A 82 -14.80 7.29 -9.03
N ALA A 83 -15.27 8.46 -9.44
CA ALA A 83 -14.97 9.05 -10.74
C ALA A 83 -13.45 8.99 -10.94
N ALA A 84 -13.02 8.20 -11.92
CA ALA A 84 -11.63 7.96 -12.23
C ALA A 84 -10.89 9.29 -12.32
N GLN A 85 -10.01 9.57 -11.35
CA GLN A 85 -8.99 10.58 -11.54
C GLN A 85 -8.05 10.00 -12.59
N SER A 86 -8.21 10.46 -13.83
CA SER A 86 -7.35 10.15 -14.95
C SER A 86 -5.92 10.50 -14.58
N VAL A 87 -5.11 9.48 -14.33
CA VAL A 87 -3.65 9.63 -14.29
C VAL A 87 -3.23 9.83 -15.75
N ASP A 88 -3.01 11.09 -16.13
CA ASP A 88 -2.43 11.49 -17.40
C ASP A 88 -1.05 10.82 -17.50
N THR A 89 -0.98 9.72 -18.24
CA THR A 89 0.29 9.08 -18.60
C THR A 89 0.75 9.77 -19.88
N GLU A 90 1.53 10.85 -19.73
CA GLU A 90 2.35 11.34 -20.83
C GLU A 90 3.30 10.22 -21.29
N PRO A 91 3.35 9.88 -22.59
CA PRO A 91 4.22 8.83 -23.09
C PRO A 91 5.70 9.27 -23.05
N PRO A 92 6.65 8.38 -22.72
CA PRO A 92 8.07 8.69 -22.70
C PRO A 92 8.59 8.78 -24.13
N GLY A 93 8.91 9.99 -24.59
CA GLY A 93 9.65 10.24 -25.82
C GLY A 93 11.15 10.04 -25.60
N ASN A 94 11.70 8.96 -26.14
CA ASN A 94 13.15 8.79 -26.37
C ASN A 94 13.65 9.82 -27.39
N ASN A 95 14.80 10.44 -27.12
CA ASN A 95 15.95 10.45 -28.06
C ASN A 95 17.21 11.04 -27.41
N ASP A 96 18.32 10.35 -27.69
CA ASP A 96 19.68 10.52 -27.20
C ASP A 96 20.46 11.77 -27.67
N THR A 97 21.59 11.98 -26.99
CA THR A 97 22.89 12.57 -27.41
C THR A 97 23.17 14.10 -27.32
N ASN A 98 23.99 14.43 -26.29
CA ASN A 98 25.35 15.02 -26.34
C ASN A 98 25.56 16.47 -26.86
N ASP A 99 25.89 17.42 -25.97
CA ASP A 99 27.24 18.04 -25.80
C ASP A 99 27.24 19.10 -24.67
N THR A 100 28.39 19.31 -24.05
CA THR A 100 28.71 20.03 -22.78
C THR A 100 29.52 21.32 -23.12
N PRO A 101 30.09 22.18 -22.23
CA PRO A 101 29.88 22.64 -20.83
C PRO A 101 29.77 24.20 -20.68
N GLU A 102 29.25 24.71 -19.55
CA GLU A 102 29.83 25.92 -18.94
C GLU A 102 29.61 25.97 -17.41
N LYS A 103 30.64 26.39 -16.68
CA LYS A 103 30.88 26.42 -15.22
C LYS A 103 31.55 27.79 -14.94
N PRO A 104 31.66 28.36 -13.71
CA PRO A 104 30.91 28.27 -12.42
C PRO A 104 30.43 29.66 -11.93
N GLU A 105 29.75 29.77 -10.77
CA GLU A 105 30.06 30.71 -9.66
C GLU A 105 29.10 30.52 -8.43
N PRO A 106 29.47 30.96 -7.20
CA PRO A 106 29.37 30.13 -5.99
C PRO A 106 28.62 30.73 -4.76
N LEU A 107 28.40 29.84 -3.77
CA LEU A 107 28.24 29.99 -2.30
C LEU A 107 27.17 30.92 -1.69
N LYS A 108 26.38 30.34 -0.75
CA LYS A 108 26.21 30.75 0.67
C LYS A 108 25.32 29.73 1.40
N GLU A 109 25.92 28.91 2.28
CA GLU A 109 25.90 29.02 3.75
C GLU A 109 24.74 28.25 4.43
N GLN A 110 25.13 27.22 5.20
CA GLN A 110 24.43 26.42 6.23
C GLN A 110 23.81 27.31 7.36
N PRO A 111 22.93 26.84 8.28
CA PRO A 111 23.10 25.61 9.08
C PRO A 111 21.86 24.82 9.59
N GLU A 112 22.17 23.58 9.98
CA GLU A 112 21.72 22.71 11.09
C GLU A 112 20.26 22.65 11.62
N ALA A 113 19.86 21.37 11.80
CA ALA A 113 19.04 20.77 12.85
C ALA A 113 17.55 21.12 12.96
N ASP A 114 16.68 20.10 12.81
CA ASP A 114 15.85 19.72 13.95
C ASP A 114 15.28 18.30 13.82
N THR A 115 15.59 17.48 14.81
CA THR A 115 15.00 16.17 15.07
C THR A 115 13.57 16.33 15.57
N THR A 116 12.60 15.66 14.96
CA THR A 116 11.29 15.44 15.60
C THR A 116 10.78 13.99 15.42
N PRO A 117 10.03 13.47 16.40
CA PRO A 117 10.23 12.12 16.92
C PRO A 117 9.28 11.07 16.36
N ALA A 118 9.80 9.85 16.22
CA ALA A 118 9.11 8.62 15.83
C ALA A 118 8.04 8.11 16.83
N SER A 119 7.56 8.94 17.77
CA SER A 119 6.75 8.48 18.91
C SER A 119 5.25 8.68 18.77
N LYS A 120 4.74 9.26 17.67
CA LYS A 120 3.30 9.53 17.51
C LYS A 120 2.54 8.50 16.68
N ILE A 121 3.23 7.59 15.99
CA ILE A 121 2.58 6.60 15.12
C ILE A 121 2.08 5.38 15.91
N MET A 122 2.64 5.10 17.11
CA MET A 122 2.24 3.93 17.91
C MET A 122 1.04 4.14 18.84
N ALA A 123 0.51 5.36 18.98
CA ALA A 123 -0.54 5.66 19.97
C ALA A 123 -1.98 5.36 19.51
N TRP A 124 -2.18 4.88 18.27
CA TRP A 124 -3.52 4.53 17.75
C TRP A 124 -3.75 3.01 17.66
N LEU A 125 -2.74 2.18 17.98
CA LEU A 125 -2.81 0.73 17.80
C LEU A 125 -3.24 -0.05 19.06
N ASP A 126 -3.53 0.63 20.17
CA ASP A 126 -3.74 0.01 21.49
C ASP A 126 -5.09 0.38 22.17
N GLU A 127 -6.11 0.76 21.38
CA GLU A 127 -7.52 0.88 21.84
C GLU A 127 -8.47 -0.05 21.07
#